data_AF-A0A4Y3TNV0-F1
#
_entry.id   AF-A0A4Y3TNV0-F1
#
_cell.length_a   1.000
_cell.length_b   1.000
_cell.length_c   1.000
_cell.angle_alpha   90.00
_cell.angle_beta   90.00
_cell.angle_gamma   90.00
#
_symmetry.space_group_name_H-M   'P 1'
#
loop_
_entity.id
_entity.type
_entity.pdbx_description
1 polymer ?
#
loop_
_entity_poly.entity_id
_entity_poly.type
_entity_poly.pdbx_seq_one_letter_code
_entity_poly.pdbx_strand_id
1 'polypeptide(L)'
;MPDFRTFLWSALVAGTALSGLAFSPAVLAQSQSQSSDKPAAQPTVPAPVADEGKSTAGSDVKTSDPTPASEKPAPAGEAVPAANEPPAPATSAQAGAAVQPESAEADLARGAYIAMAADCVACHAKPGGKPFAGGLKIATPMGDVIATNITPDPEHGIGHYTEAEFENAVRHGVRNDGAYLYPVMPYVSYAGMTDQDVKALYAWFMHVVKPVADAPEETNLVFPASLRSAMVAWNFVTSKEQPETGDSSTYDKLRRGRYLANALEHCGTCHTPRNFMLSEKQDHYLAGGSLGAWYAPNITSSKTGGIGNWSEDDLVAYLRTGHVSGRAQAAGPMGEAVEHSTSHLTDEDLHALAAFILKVAPMDDDADHTARDGSGKALDVPDIRTKGPQRIDDLAEMDGPHLYDANCAACHGADGAGTRDHYVPSLFNNSTVGAGRPDNLIMTILKGVDRTAGKNHAFMPGFDGQSNVQRLSDAEIAALVNYLTTTFGTGDLHVTPEQIKALRNDAPSETSPNKNK
;
A
#
# COMPACT_ATOMS: atom_id res chain seq x y z
N MET A 1 53.64 9.47 -8.56
CA MET A 1 52.80 8.59 -7.73
C MET A 1 51.79 7.94 -8.66
N PRO A 2 51.88 6.63 -8.96
CA PRO A 2 51.02 6.01 -9.94
C PRO A 2 49.67 5.58 -9.34
N ASP A 3 48.69 5.53 -10.24
CA ASP A 3 47.26 5.36 -10.09
C ASP A 3 46.85 4.00 -9.46
N PHE A 4 46.01 4.05 -8.43
CA PHE A 4 45.54 2.89 -7.65
C PHE A 4 44.51 2.04 -8.40
N ARG A 5 43.95 2.56 -9.51
CA ARG A 5 42.91 1.88 -10.30
C ARG A 5 43.44 0.68 -11.11
N THR A 6 44.73 0.67 -11.43
CA THR A 6 45.35 -0.41 -12.24
C THR A 6 45.70 -1.64 -11.40
N PHE A 7 45.77 -1.53 -10.07
CA PHE A 7 46.16 -2.64 -9.20
C PHE A 7 45.01 -3.63 -8.91
N LEU A 8 43.75 -3.16 -8.99
CA LEU A 8 42.57 -3.98 -8.71
C LEU A 8 42.13 -4.86 -9.90
N TRP A 9 42.55 -4.54 -11.13
CA TRP A 9 42.22 -5.35 -12.31
C TRP A 9 43.10 -6.61 -12.45
N SER A 10 44.32 -6.59 -11.93
CA SER A 10 45.24 -7.73 -11.99
C SER A 10 44.95 -8.81 -10.95
N ALA A 11 44.15 -8.51 -9.91
CA ALA A 11 43.78 -9.45 -8.87
C ALA A 11 42.55 -10.31 -9.21
N LEU A 12 41.74 -9.92 -10.21
CA LEU A 12 40.55 -10.69 -10.62
C LEU A 12 40.82 -11.75 -11.70
N VAL A 13 41.97 -11.73 -12.38
CA VAL A 13 42.28 -12.65 -13.49
C VAL A 13 43.06 -13.90 -13.04
N ALA A 14 43.49 -13.98 -11.78
CA ALA A 14 44.29 -15.11 -11.26
C ALA A 14 43.52 -16.15 -10.42
N GLY A 15 42.18 -16.14 -10.47
CA GLY A 15 41.31 -17.00 -9.65
C GLY A 15 40.62 -18.15 -10.36
N THR A 16 40.97 -18.47 -11.62
CA THR A 16 40.37 -19.57 -12.38
C THR A 16 41.38 -20.67 -12.68
N ALA A 17 41.61 -21.53 -11.69
CA ALA A 17 42.13 -22.89 -11.91
C ALA A 17 41.77 -23.78 -10.71
N LEU A 18 41.37 -25.03 -11.02
CA LEU A 18 40.99 -26.13 -10.12
C LEU A 18 39.58 -26.10 -9.51
N SER A 19 38.64 -26.74 -10.20
CA SER A 19 38.20 -28.11 -9.84
C SER A 19 37.06 -28.54 -10.76
N GLY A 20 37.39 -29.39 -11.73
CA GLY A 20 36.41 -30.13 -12.49
C GLY A 20 36.03 -31.41 -11.74
N LEU A 21 34.74 -31.59 -11.49
CA LEU A 21 34.11 -32.91 -11.44
C LEU A 21 32.76 -32.79 -12.15
N ALA A 22 32.73 -33.36 -13.35
CA ALA A 22 31.56 -33.49 -14.19
C ALA A 22 30.64 -34.60 -13.62
N PHE A 23 29.35 -34.31 -13.53
CA PHE A 23 28.31 -35.33 -13.62
C PHE A 23 27.47 -35.04 -14.86
N SER A 24 27.58 -35.92 -15.85
CA SER A 24 26.76 -35.92 -17.06
C SER A 24 25.30 -36.24 -16.74
N PRO A 25 24.32 -35.64 -17.44
CA PRO A 25 22.93 -36.05 -17.42
C PRO A 25 22.66 -37.01 -18.59
N ALA A 26 22.17 -38.22 -18.33
CA ALA A 26 21.50 -39.00 -19.37
C ALA A 26 20.64 -40.14 -18.80
N VAL A 27 19.49 -40.32 -19.46
CA VAL A 27 18.68 -41.56 -19.59
C VAL A 27 17.60 -41.80 -18.53
N LEU A 28 16.36 -41.39 -18.82
CA LEU A 28 15.37 -42.30 -19.44
C LEU A 28 14.08 -41.56 -19.83
N ALA A 29 13.82 -41.54 -21.13
CA ALA A 29 12.50 -41.33 -21.71
C ALA A 29 11.79 -42.69 -21.89
N GLN A 30 10.47 -42.62 -22.05
CA GLN A 30 9.53 -43.63 -22.53
C GLN A 30 8.90 -44.56 -21.47
N SER A 31 7.61 -44.32 -21.20
CA SER A 31 6.59 -45.29 -21.63
C SER A 31 5.27 -44.56 -21.92
N GLN A 32 4.83 -44.66 -23.17
CA GLN A 32 3.45 -44.43 -23.60
C GLN A 32 2.78 -45.80 -23.83
N SER A 33 1.45 -45.77 -23.75
CA SER A 33 0.47 -46.80 -24.13
C SER A 33 0.17 -47.87 -23.07
N GLN A 34 -1.07 -47.89 -22.58
CA GLN A 34 -2.14 -48.66 -23.24
C GLN A 34 -3.53 -48.19 -22.80
N SER A 35 -4.38 -48.02 -23.81
CA SER A 35 -5.82 -47.81 -23.77
C SER A 35 -6.56 -49.06 -23.32
N SER A 36 -7.68 -48.90 -22.61
CA SER A 36 -8.72 -49.92 -22.49
C SER A 36 -10.09 -49.25 -22.47
N ASP A 37 -10.80 -49.38 -23.59
CA ASP A 37 -12.23 -49.11 -23.75
C ASP A 37 -13.08 -49.99 -22.80
N LYS A 38 -14.14 -49.42 -22.19
CA LYS A 38 -15.58 -49.78 -22.36
C LYS A 38 -16.50 -49.06 -21.33
N PRO A 39 -17.84 -49.03 -21.51
CA PRO A 39 -18.56 -47.85 -21.99
C PRO A 39 -19.48 -47.19 -20.95
N ALA A 40 -19.92 -45.99 -21.32
CA ALA A 40 -20.85 -45.11 -20.61
C ALA A 40 -22.23 -45.74 -20.32
N ALA A 41 -22.75 -45.43 -19.13
CA ALA A 41 -24.16 -45.56 -18.77
C ALA A 41 -24.76 -44.15 -18.68
N GLN A 42 -25.80 -43.91 -19.49
CA GLN A 42 -26.60 -42.69 -19.53
C GLN A 42 -27.50 -42.59 -18.28
N PRO A 43 -27.71 -41.40 -17.70
CA PRO A 43 -28.91 -41.11 -16.94
C PRO A 43 -29.98 -40.51 -17.85
N THR A 44 -31.17 -41.09 -17.76
CA THR A 44 -32.40 -40.73 -18.44
C THR A 44 -32.95 -39.38 -17.98
N VAL A 45 -33.35 -38.55 -18.96
CA VAL A 45 -34.16 -37.34 -18.80
C VAL A 45 -35.63 -37.71 -18.60
N PRO A 46 -36.38 -37.02 -17.73
CA PRO A 46 -37.79 -36.79 -17.96
C PRO A 46 -38.08 -35.33 -18.34
N ALA A 47 -38.86 -35.17 -19.40
CA ALA A 47 -39.40 -33.93 -19.92
C ALA A 47 -40.57 -33.41 -19.03
N PRO A 48 -41.02 -32.15 -19.22
CA PRO A 48 -41.73 -31.38 -18.22
C PRO A 48 -43.24 -31.64 -18.21
N VAL A 49 -43.85 -31.47 -17.04
CA VAL A 49 -45.30 -31.36 -16.89
C VAL A 49 -45.65 -29.88 -16.80
N ALA A 50 -46.47 -29.43 -17.75
CA ALA A 50 -47.18 -28.16 -17.69
C ALA A 50 -48.39 -28.30 -16.76
N ASP A 51 -48.65 -27.27 -15.94
CA ASP A 51 -50.02 -26.92 -15.61
C ASP A 51 -50.17 -25.40 -15.47
N GLU A 52 -51.29 -24.94 -15.99
CA GLU A 52 -51.71 -23.56 -16.17
C GLU A 52 -52.36 -23.03 -14.87
N GLY A 53 -52.13 -21.76 -14.56
CA GLY A 53 -52.78 -21.09 -13.42
C GLY A 53 -52.70 -19.58 -13.54
N LYS A 54 -53.55 -19.03 -14.41
CA LYS A 54 -53.72 -17.60 -14.73
C LYS A 54 -54.77 -16.96 -13.81
N SER A 55 -54.54 -15.74 -13.31
CA SER A 55 -55.53 -14.64 -13.02
C SER A 55 -54.94 -13.67 -11.96
N THR A 56 -54.36 -12.52 -12.33
CA THR A 56 -54.92 -11.16 -12.62
C THR A 56 -55.36 -10.32 -11.42
N ALA A 57 -54.69 -9.17 -11.24
CA ALA A 57 -55.15 -7.80 -10.89
C ALA A 57 -53.98 -7.08 -10.19
N GLY A 58 -53.41 -5.95 -10.63
CA GLY A 58 -53.97 -4.81 -11.35
C GLY A 58 -54.21 -3.67 -10.34
N SER A 59 -53.35 -2.65 -10.34
CA SER A 59 -53.72 -1.23 -10.09
C SER A 59 -52.51 -0.31 -10.23
N ASP A 60 -52.61 0.54 -11.25
CA ASP A 60 -51.85 1.75 -11.50
C ASP A 60 -52.02 2.77 -10.36
N VAL A 61 -50.96 3.52 -10.03
CA VAL A 61 -51.11 4.91 -9.59
C VAL A 61 -50.04 5.76 -10.27
N LYS A 62 -50.55 6.72 -11.05
CA LYS A 62 -49.91 7.81 -11.76
C LYS A 62 -50.08 9.07 -10.92
N THR A 63 -49.04 9.90 -10.78
CA THR A 63 -49.02 11.37 -10.53
C THR A 63 -47.66 11.76 -9.95
N SER A 64 -46.99 12.87 -10.24
CA SER A 64 -47.00 13.92 -11.28
C SER A 64 -45.89 14.88 -10.83
N ASP A 65 -45.03 15.33 -11.74
CA ASP A 65 -44.09 16.43 -11.49
C ASP A 65 -44.82 17.72 -11.09
N PRO A 66 -44.10 18.68 -10.49
CA PRO A 66 -43.88 19.90 -11.28
C PRO A 66 -42.49 20.52 -11.12
N THR A 67 -41.90 20.89 -12.25
CA THR A 67 -40.94 21.99 -12.40
C THR A 67 -41.70 23.30 -12.63
N PRO A 68 -41.21 24.44 -12.09
CA PRO A 68 -40.97 25.61 -12.94
C PRO A 68 -39.67 26.32 -12.52
N ALA A 69 -39.05 27.24 -13.23
CA ALA A 69 -39.00 27.67 -14.61
C ALA A 69 -37.72 28.54 -14.68
N SER A 70 -37.11 28.59 -15.85
CA SER A 70 -35.91 29.38 -16.14
C SER A 70 -36.23 30.87 -16.30
N GLU A 71 -35.32 31.76 -15.90
CA GLU A 71 -35.27 33.14 -16.43
C GLU A 71 -33.81 33.64 -16.52
N LYS A 72 -33.49 34.34 -17.61
CA LYS A 72 -32.18 34.90 -18.02
C LYS A 72 -32.47 36.30 -18.62
N PRO A 73 -31.48 37.18 -18.93
CA PRO A 73 -30.75 38.11 -18.05
C PRO A 73 -30.79 39.61 -18.52
N ALA A 74 -30.08 40.48 -17.77
CA ALA A 74 -29.44 41.79 -18.15
C ALA A 74 -30.33 43.07 -18.16
N PRO A 75 -29.78 44.32 -18.09
CA PRO A 75 -28.39 44.75 -18.30
C PRO A 75 -27.80 45.82 -17.34
N ALA A 76 -26.58 46.24 -17.67
CA ALA A 76 -25.67 47.19 -17.03
C ALA A 76 -26.14 48.66 -16.97
N GLY A 77 -25.49 49.46 -16.10
CA GLY A 77 -25.60 50.92 -16.03
C GLY A 77 -24.29 51.58 -15.52
N GLU A 78 -23.87 52.64 -16.22
CA GLU A 78 -22.61 53.39 -16.22
C GLU A 78 -22.20 54.18 -14.94
N ALA A 79 -20.91 54.08 -14.59
CA ALA A 79 -19.82 55.10 -14.66
C ALA A 79 -20.02 56.64 -14.45
N VAL A 80 -19.33 57.17 -13.38
CA VAL A 80 -18.53 58.44 -13.16
C VAL A 80 -19.21 59.85 -13.15
N PRO A 81 -18.61 61.00 -12.64
CA PRO A 81 -17.24 61.27 -12.11
C PRO A 81 -17.01 62.26 -10.91
N ALA A 82 -15.76 62.18 -10.37
CA ALA A 82 -14.78 63.23 -9.96
C ALA A 82 -15.03 64.28 -8.84
N ALA A 83 -14.02 64.44 -7.95
CA ALA A 83 -13.27 65.70 -7.73
C ALA A 83 -12.00 65.51 -6.84
N ASN A 84 -10.96 66.30 -7.16
CA ASN A 84 -9.55 66.28 -6.71
C ASN A 84 -9.28 67.09 -5.42
N GLU A 85 -8.17 66.77 -4.69
CA GLU A 85 -7.04 67.66 -4.29
C GLU A 85 -6.09 67.00 -3.22
N PRO A 86 -4.86 67.50 -2.93
CA PRO A 86 -3.59 67.44 -3.69
C PRO A 86 -2.41 66.73 -2.91
N PRO A 87 -1.21 66.53 -3.49
CA PRO A 87 -0.15 65.67 -2.91
C PRO A 87 1.03 66.41 -2.25
N ALA A 88 1.66 65.79 -1.23
CA ALA A 88 3.12 65.79 -0.92
C ALA A 88 3.40 65.25 0.52
N PRO A 89 4.64 64.81 0.89
CA PRO A 89 5.81 64.48 0.08
C PRO A 89 6.32 63.04 0.29
N ALA A 90 7.17 62.59 -0.64
CA ALA A 90 7.91 61.34 -0.55
C ALA A 90 8.84 61.34 0.67
N THR A 91 8.70 60.33 1.52
CA THR A 91 9.70 59.97 2.52
C THR A 91 10.23 58.60 2.17
N SER A 92 11.48 58.56 1.70
CA SER A 92 12.27 57.34 1.58
C SER A 92 12.52 56.79 2.98
N ALA A 93 11.79 55.75 3.36
CA ALA A 93 12.11 54.91 4.50
C ALA A 93 12.32 53.48 3.98
N GLN A 94 13.55 52.99 4.14
CA GLN A 94 13.88 51.58 4.02
C GLN A 94 13.01 50.80 5.01
N ALA A 95 11.93 50.21 4.52
CA ALA A 95 11.23 49.16 5.24
C ALA A 95 12.02 47.87 5.03
N GLY A 96 12.70 47.42 6.09
CA GLY A 96 13.10 46.03 6.17
C GLY A 96 11.88 45.17 5.89
N ALA A 97 12.05 44.16 5.03
CA ALA A 97 11.00 43.23 4.68
C ALA A 97 10.46 42.57 5.95
N ALA A 98 9.35 43.11 6.47
CA ALA A 98 8.52 42.38 7.40
C ALA A 98 8.01 41.17 6.63
N VAL A 99 8.47 39.98 7.01
CA VAL A 99 7.86 38.74 6.57
C VAL A 99 6.39 38.85 6.95
N GLN A 100 5.52 38.90 5.94
CA GLN A 100 4.09 39.07 6.11
C GLN A 100 3.59 37.87 6.93
N PRO A 101 2.81 38.07 8.01
CA PRO A 101 2.30 36.96 8.82
C PRO A 101 1.52 35.91 8.00
N GLU A 102 0.92 36.32 6.88
CA GLU A 102 0.23 35.47 5.92
C GLU A 102 1.17 34.46 5.21
N SER A 103 2.43 34.83 4.93
CA SER A 103 3.39 33.89 4.31
C SER A 103 3.91 32.86 5.32
N ALA A 104 4.08 33.24 6.58
CA ALA A 104 4.51 32.33 7.63
C ALA A 104 3.43 31.28 7.95
N GLU A 105 2.16 31.67 8.01
CA GLU A 105 1.05 30.72 8.20
C GLU A 105 0.92 29.76 7.01
N ALA A 106 1.08 30.26 5.78
CA ALA A 106 1.09 29.43 4.58
C ALA A 106 2.24 28.41 4.57
N ASP A 107 3.44 28.80 5.01
CA ASP A 107 4.59 27.88 5.13
C ASP A 107 4.34 26.80 6.19
N LEU A 108 3.74 27.13 7.33
CA LEU A 108 3.38 26.14 8.36
C LEU A 108 2.29 25.19 7.87
N ALA A 109 1.27 25.68 7.15
CA ALA A 109 0.24 24.85 6.55
C ALA A 109 0.81 23.91 5.49
N ARG A 110 1.74 24.41 4.66
CA ARG A 110 2.50 23.59 3.71
C ARG A 110 3.30 22.51 4.46
N GLY A 111 4.01 22.85 5.53
CA GLY A 111 4.75 21.88 6.33
C GLY A 111 3.87 20.77 6.91
N ALA A 112 2.69 21.13 7.41
CA ALA A 112 1.69 20.16 7.88
C ALA A 112 1.25 19.22 6.75
N TYR A 113 0.97 19.77 5.57
CA TYR A 113 0.57 19.00 4.39
C TYR A 113 1.66 18.04 3.94
N ILE A 114 2.91 18.50 3.85
CA ILE A 114 4.06 17.67 3.48
C ILE A 114 4.28 16.56 4.52
N ALA A 115 4.12 16.83 5.82
CA ALA A 115 4.24 15.80 6.84
C ALA A 115 3.21 14.67 6.69
N MET A 116 1.99 15.00 6.24
CA MET A 116 0.94 14.02 5.94
C MET A 116 1.24 13.27 4.64
N ALA A 117 1.50 13.98 3.53
CA ALA A 117 1.81 13.39 2.22
C ALA A 117 3.10 12.55 2.20
N ALA A 118 4.04 12.85 3.10
CA ALA A 118 5.25 12.05 3.29
C ALA A 118 5.07 10.93 4.32
N ASP A 119 3.85 10.68 4.79
CA ASP A 119 3.51 9.60 5.71
C ASP A 119 4.34 9.58 7.01
N CYS A 120 4.73 10.76 7.52
CA CYS A 120 5.63 10.86 8.66
C CYS A 120 5.02 10.22 9.92
N VAL A 121 3.70 10.34 10.09
CA VAL A 121 2.99 9.87 11.29
C VAL A 121 2.85 8.35 11.32
N ALA A 122 2.69 7.69 10.18
CA ALA A 122 2.57 6.23 10.14
C ALA A 122 3.81 5.54 10.70
N CYS A 123 5.01 6.06 10.40
CA CYS A 123 6.25 5.51 10.94
C CYS A 123 6.56 6.05 12.35
N HIS A 124 6.37 7.35 12.59
CA HIS A 124 6.80 8.00 13.82
C HIS A 124 5.73 8.01 14.92
N ALA A 125 4.77 7.08 14.89
CA ALA A 125 3.86 6.85 16.01
C ALA A 125 3.59 5.34 16.14
N LYS A 126 3.77 4.79 17.35
CA LYS A 126 3.28 3.43 17.64
C LYS A 126 1.75 3.41 17.75
N PRO A 127 1.10 2.24 17.55
CA PRO A 127 -0.33 2.08 17.81
C PRO A 127 -0.73 2.57 19.21
N GLY A 128 -1.75 3.43 19.28
CA GLY A 128 -2.19 4.08 20.53
C GLY A 128 -1.22 5.10 21.13
N GLY A 129 -0.12 5.41 20.44
CA GLY A 129 0.90 6.39 20.84
C GLY A 129 0.51 7.83 20.53
N LYS A 130 1.35 8.76 20.98
CA LYS A 130 1.22 10.18 20.62
C LYS A 130 1.84 10.39 19.21
N PRO A 131 1.24 11.25 18.36
CA PRO A 131 1.78 11.53 17.04
C PRO A 131 3.25 11.96 17.12
N PHE A 132 4.08 11.42 16.22
CA PHE A 132 5.50 11.76 16.05
C PHE A 132 6.44 11.39 17.21
N ALA A 133 5.93 10.76 18.27
CA ALA A 133 6.70 10.36 19.44
C ALA A 133 7.56 9.10 19.23
N GLY A 134 7.48 8.47 18.05
CA GLY A 134 8.22 7.26 17.70
C GLY A 134 7.70 5.99 18.37
N GLY A 135 8.57 4.99 18.44
CA GLY A 135 8.32 3.71 19.12
C GLY A 135 7.64 2.64 18.29
N LEU A 136 7.33 2.89 17.01
CA LEU A 136 6.92 1.84 16.09
C LEU A 136 8.09 0.89 15.85
N LYS A 137 7.82 -0.42 15.93
CA LYS A 137 8.79 -1.46 15.61
C LYS A 137 8.60 -1.90 14.17
N ILE A 138 9.60 -1.67 13.33
CA ILE A 138 9.59 -2.07 11.93
C ILE A 138 10.49 -3.29 11.81
N ALA A 139 9.87 -4.44 11.59
CA ALA A 139 10.59 -5.70 11.43
C ALA A 139 11.41 -5.67 10.14
N THR A 140 12.69 -6.01 10.23
CA THR A 140 13.57 -6.19 9.07
C THR A 140 14.27 -7.54 9.15
N PRO A 141 14.79 -8.08 8.04
CA PRO A 141 15.58 -9.31 8.07
C PRO A 141 16.81 -9.25 9.00
N MET A 142 17.25 -8.05 9.39
CA MET A 142 18.42 -7.84 10.25
C MET A 142 18.05 -7.54 11.71
N GLY A 143 16.76 -7.56 12.06
CA GLY A 143 16.21 -7.20 13.36
C GLY A 143 15.25 -6.01 13.30
N ASP A 144 14.64 -5.67 14.42
CA ASP A 144 13.69 -4.56 14.51
C ASP A 144 14.40 -3.21 14.48
N VAL A 145 13.93 -2.32 13.60
CA VAL A 145 14.27 -0.90 13.62
C VAL A 145 13.15 -0.16 14.36
N ILE A 146 13.52 0.64 15.34
CA ILE A 146 12.58 1.41 16.16
C ILE A 146 12.53 2.84 15.65
N ALA A 147 11.34 3.33 15.31
CA ALA A 147 11.14 4.70 14.89
C ALA A 147 11.46 5.69 16.02
N THR A 148 12.18 6.76 15.70
CA THR A 148 12.60 7.77 16.67
C THR A 148 11.49 8.77 16.97
N ASN A 149 11.60 9.47 18.09
CA ASN A 149 10.77 10.64 18.36
C ASN A 149 11.27 11.82 17.51
N ILE A 150 10.37 12.43 16.73
CA ILE A 150 10.66 13.58 15.85
C ILE A 150 9.87 14.83 16.24
N THR A 151 9.31 14.87 17.46
CA THR A 151 8.74 16.08 18.03
C THR A 151 9.83 17.09 18.41
N PRO A 152 9.53 18.38 18.62
CA PRO A 152 10.54 19.36 19.03
C PRO A 152 10.95 19.24 20.51
N ASP A 153 10.76 18.07 21.13
CA ASP A 153 11.28 17.79 22.47
C ASP A 153 12.82 17.92 22.48
N PRO A 154 13.41 18.68 23.41
CA PRO A 154 14.85 18.95 23.42
C PRO A 154 15.69 17.74 23.88
N GLU A 155 15.12 16.83 24.67
CA GLU A 155 15.88 15.70 25.24
C GLU A 155 15.78 14.45 24.37
N HIS A 156 14.58 14.13 23.89
CA HIS A 156 14.29 12.87 23.20
C HIS A 156 13.90 13.05 21.74
N GLY A 157 13.61 14.27 21.30
CA GLY A 157 13.17 14.60 19.96
C GLY A 157 14.22 15.36 19.14
N ILE A 158 13.74 16.15 18.18
CA ILE A 158 14.56 17.00 17.29
C ILE A 158 14.69 18.44 17.80
N GLY A 159 14.37 18.72 19.07
CA GLY A 159 14.32 20.09 19.61
C GLY A 159 15.64 20.89 19.50
N HIS A 160 16.76 20.22 19.31
CA HIS A 160 18.09 20.82 19.11
C HIS A 160 18.60 20.78 17.66
N TYR A 161 17.83 20.24 16.72
CA TYR A 161 18.20 20.24 15.31
C TYR A 161 18.11 21.66 14.75
N THR A 162 19.16 22.08 14.06
CA THR A 162 19.09 23.19 13.10
C THR A 162 18.36 22.75 11.82
N GLU A 163 17.88 23.71 11.02
CA GLU A 163 17.25 23.43 9.72
C GLU A 163 18.17 22.59 8.81
N ALA A 164 19.47 22.91 8.80
CA ALA A 164 20.47 22.18 8.01
C ALA A 164 20.68 20.73 8.50
N GLU A 165 20.67 20.50 9.82
CA GLU A 165 20.77 19.14 10.36
C GLU A 165 19.50 18.33 10.10
N PHE A 166 18.32 18.97 10.14
CA PHE A 166 17.06 18.35 9.77
C PHE A 166 17.06 17.96 8.28
N GLU A 167 17.48 18.87 7.41
CA GLU A 167 17.61 18.64 5.97
C GLU A 167 18.60 17.49 5.67
N ASN A 168 19.72 17.44 6.38
CA ASN A 168 20.69 16.35 6.28
C ASN A 168 20.11 14.99 6.75
N ALA A 169 19.32 15.00 7.83
CA ALA A 169 18.64 13.78 8.29
C ALA A 169 17.59 13.31 7.27
N VAL A 170 16.78 14.22 6.76
CA VAL A 170 15.65 13.91 5.86
C VAL A 170 16.12 13.48 4.47
N ARG A 171 17.01 14.26 3.84
CA ARG A 171 17.41 14.02 2.43
C ARG A 171 18.67 13.16 2.29
N HIS A 172 19.51 13.10 3.31
CA HIS A 172 20.81 12.43 3.21
C HIS A 172 20.95 11.24 4.17
N GLY A 173 20.00 11.06 5.09
CA GLY A 173 20.02 9.99 6.07
C GLY A 173 21.13 10.15 7.10
N VAL A 174 21.47 11.39 7.48
CA VAL A 174 22.54 11.68 8.45
C VAL A 174 21.99 12.51 9.60
N ARG A 175 21.98 11.93 10.80
CA ARG A 175 21.52 12.56 12.03
C ARG A 175 22.42 13.72 12.47
N ASN A 176 21.95 14.55 13.40
CA ASN A 176 22.73 15.64 14.00
C ASN A 176 23.98 15.17 14.76
N ASP A 177 23.99 13.93 15.26
CA ASP A 177 25.15 13.28 15.89
C ASP A 177 26.12 12.66 14.87
N GLY A 178 25.84 12.78 13.57
CA GLY A 178 26.63 12.23 12.47
C GLY A 178 26.36 10.75 12.16
N ALA A 179 25.46 10.08 12.90
CA ALA A 179 25.11 8.70 12.62
C ALA A 179 24.22 8.59 11.36
N TYR A 180 24.49 7.56 10.54
CA TYR A 180 23.65 7.25 9.39
C TYR A 180 22.35 6.55 9.81
N LEU A 181 21.25 6.97 9.21
CA LEU A 181 19.95 6.31 9.30
C LEU A 181 19.96 5.00 8.52
N TYR A 182 19.15 4.05 8.99
CA TYR A 182 18.86 2.84 8.24
C TYR A 182 17.86 3.15 7.11
N PRO A 183 17.92 2.46 5.96
CA PRO A 183 17.05 2.72 4.80
C PRO A 183 15.56 2.45 5.02
N VAL A 184 15.19 1.99 6.22
CA VAL A 184 13.80 1.94 6.67
C VAL A 184 13.18 3.34 6.68
N MET A 185 13.99 4.37 6.97
CA MET A 185 13.62 5.76 6.69
C MET A 185 13.91 6.04 5.20
N PRO A 186 12.92 6.44 4.38
CA PRO A 186 13.07 6.53 2.93
C PRO A 186 13.78 7.82 2.48
N TYR A 187 14.94 8.15 3.06
CA TYR A 187 15.71 9.35 2.73
C TYR A 187 16.17 9.38 1.27
N VAL A 188 16.27 8.22 0.61
CA VAL A 188 16.62 8.15 -0.83
C VAL A 188 15.50 8.71 -1.72
N SER A 189 14.26 8.60 -1.27
CA SER A 189 13.08 9.20 -1.89
C SER A 189 12.94 10.67 -1.48
N TYR A 190 13.05 10.96 -0.18
CA TYR A 190 12.98 12.34 0.32
C TYR A 190 14.09 13.24 -0.21
N ALA A 191 15.20 12.68 -0.70
CA ALA A 191 16.22 13.43 -1.45
C ALA A 191 15.62 14.24 -2.62
N GLY A 192 14.48 13.82 -3.18
CA GLY A 192 13.75 14.56 -4.21
C GLY A 192 12.97 15.78 -3.72
N MET A 193 12.77 15.96 -2.41
CA MET A 193 12.02 17.09 -1.84
C MET A 193 12.67 18.43 -2.20
N THR A 194 11.83 19.41 -2.55
CA THR A 194 12.29 20.79 -2.80
C THR A 194 12.79 21.44 -1.52
N ASP A 195 13.73 22.39 -1.64
CA ASP A 195 14.24 23.13 -0.48
C ASP A 195 13.12 23.86 0.28
N GLN A 196 12.12 24.38 -0.44
CA GLN A 196 10.98 25.06 0.15
C GLN A 196 10.13 24.10 1.00
N ASP A 197 9.89 22.88 0.52
CA ASP A 197 9.07 21.91 1.24
C ASP A 197 9.81 21.36 2.48
N VAL A 198 11.13 21.11 2.39
CA VAL A 198 11.94 20.72 3.56
C VAL A 198 11.95 21.81 4.63
N LYS A 199 12.11 23.08 4.22
CA LYS A 199 12.07 24.22 5.13
C LYS A 199 10.70 24.38 5.80
N ALA A 200 9.62 24.28 5.03
CA ALA A 200 8.25 24.35 5.54
C ALA A 200 7.98 23.21 6.53
N LEU A 201 8.43 21.99 6.21
CA LEU A 201 8.34 20.82 7.08
C LEU A 201 9.07 21.03 8.41
N TYR A 202 10.32 21.51 8.36
CA TYR A 202 11.10 21.83 9.56
C TYR A 202 10.40 22.90 10.41
N ALA A 203 9.96 24.00 9.80
CA ALA A 203 9.26 25.07 10.51
C ALA A 203 7.99 24.56 11.21
N TRP A 204 7.23 23.69 10.54
CA TRP A 204 6.03 23.08 11.13
C TRP A 204 6.35 22.19 12.33
N PHE A 205 7.34 21.30 12.21
CA PHE A 205 7.77 20.47 13.34
C PHE A 205 8.25 21.31 14.54
N MET A 206 9.02 22.37 14.29
CA MET A 206 9.62 23.16 15.36
C MET A 206 8.66 24.16 16.02
N HIS A 207 7.59 24.57 15.33
CA HIS A 207 6.71 25.64 15.81
C HIS A 207 5.26 25.21 16.06
N VAL A 208 4.80 24.10 15.49
CA VAL A 208 3.39 23.66 15.59
C VAL A 208 3.25 22.33 16.29
N VAL A 209 4.14 21.36 16.02
CA VAL A 209 4.08 20.04 16.66
C VAL A 209 4.33 20.17 18.16
N LYS A 210 3.49 19.51 18.96
CA LYS A 210 3.64 19.52 20.42
C LYS A 210 4.85 18.66 20.82
N PRO A 211 5.76 19.18 21.67
CA PRO A 211 6.82 18.37 22.25
C PRO A 211 6.26 17.19 23.02
N VAL A 212 6.88 16.01 22.86
CA VAL A 212 6.56 14.82 23.63
C VAL A 212 7.85 14.26 24.20
N ALA A 213 7.97 14.22 25.53
CA ALA A 213 9.15 13.69 26.23
C ALA A 213 9.13 12.15 26.37
N ASP A 214 8.69 11.46 25.32
CA ASP A 214 8.73 10.00 25.25
C ASP A 214 10.09 9.58 24.67
N ALA A 215 10.71 8.56 25.26
CA ALA A 215 11.99 8.00 24.82
C ALA A 215 11.76 6.57 24.26
N PRO A 216 11.56 6.41 22.95
CA PRO A 216 11.51 5.09 22.33
C PRO A 216 12.76 4.25 22.61
N GLU A 217 12.60 2.93 22.57
CA GLU A 217 13.74 2.01 22.62
C GLU A 217 14.71 2.32 21.47
N GLU A 218 16.02 2.20 21.73
CA GLU A 218 17.00 2.32 20.67
C GLU A 218 17.00 1.09 19.78
N THR A 219 17.21 1.30 18.48
CA THR A 219 17.41 0.23 17.51
C THR A 219 18.67 -0.57 17.87
N ASN A 220 18.52 -1.86 18.14
CA ASN A 220 19.62 -2.77 18.45
C ASN A 220 19.65 -3.93 17.44
N LEU A 221 20.37 -3.74 16.34
CA LEU A 221 20.56 -4.78 15.32
C LEU A 221 21.76 -5.68 15.66
N VAL A 222 21.74 -6.92 15.17
CA VAL A 222 22.87 -7.84 15.32
C VAL A 222 23.96 -7.57 14.29
N PHE A 223 25.21 -7.96 14.61
CA PHE A 223 26.32 -7.88 13.66
C PHE A 223 26.01 -8.73 12.40
N PRO A 224 26.27 -8.23 11.17
CA PRO A 224 26.98 -6.99 10.83
C PRO A 224 26.11 -5.74 10.66
N ALA A 225 24.77 -5.83 10.75
CA ALA A 225 23.87 -4.68 10.55
C ALA A 225 24.00 -3.59 11.64
N SER A 226 24.57 -3.92 12.80
CA SER A 226 24.96 -2.93 13.81
C SER A 226 26.07 -1.98 13.36
N LEU A 227 26.86 -2.34 12.33
CA LEU A 227 27.93 -1.49 11.82
C LEU A 227 27.35 -0.38 10.93
N ARG A 228 27.08 0.79 11.52
CA ARG A 228 26.62 1.96 10.77
C ARG A 228 27.56 2.41 9.65
N SER A 229 28.84 2.04 9.67
CA SER A 229 29.77 2.28 8.56
C SER A 229 29.42 1.51 7.28
N ALA A 230 28.72 0.38 7.38
CA ALA A 230 28.19 -0.33 6.22
C ALA A 230 27.16 0.52 5.45
N MET A 231 26.47 1.44 6.13
CA MET A 231 25.54 2.38 5.50
C MET A 231 26.24 3.39 4.59
N VAL A 232 27.52 3.72 4.84
CA VAL A 232 28.30 4.59 3.95
C VAL A 232 28.49 3.91 2.59
N ALA A 233 28.85 2.63 2.59
CA ALA A 233 29.01 1.86 1.37
C ALA A 233 27.68 1.69 0.63
N TRP A 234 26.59 1.41 1.37
CA TRP A 234 25.24 1.32 0.80
C TRP A 234 24.80 2.65 0.15
N ASN A 235 25.02 3.78 0.85
CA ASN A 235 24.71 5.11 0.35
C ASN A 235 25.46 5.49 -0.93
N PHE A 236 26.63 4.91 -1.18
CA PHE A 236 27.40 5.13 -2.40
C PHE A 236 26.85 4.37 -3.61
N VAL A 237 26.19 3.23 -3.40
CA VAL A 237 25.71 2.36 -4.49
C VAL A 237 24.19 2.42 -4.70
N THR A 238 23.44 2.99 -3.76
CA THR A 238 21.99 3.14 -3.86
C THR A 238 21.60 4.30 -4.78
N SER A 239 20.53 4.14 -5.55
CA SER A 239 19.94 5.23 -6.32
C SER A 239 19.19 6.17 -5.38
N LYS A 240 19.35 7.47 -5.58
CA LYS A 240 18.64 8.52 -4.85
C LYS A 240 17.91 9.42 -5.83
N GLU A 241 16.71 9.84 -5.46
CA GLU A 241 16.01 10.91 -6.16
C GLU A 241 16.88 12.17 -6.15
N GLN A 242 16.79 12.95 -7.23
CA GLN A 242 17.49 14.22 -7.32
C GLN A 242 16.58 15.32 -6.77
N PRO A 243 17.11 16.27 -5.98
CA PRO A 243 16.32 17.38 -5.47
C PRO A 243 15.58 18.10 -6.60
N GLU A 244 14.26 18.16 -6.50
CA GLU A 244 13.44 18.94 -7.42
C GLU A 244 13.60 20.44 -7.17
N THR A 245 13.38 21.25 -8.21
CA THR A 245 13.66 22.69 -8.18
C THR A 245 12.41 23.54 -8.44
N GLY A 246 12.33 24.68 -7.77
CA GLY A 246 11.20 25.61 -7.84
C GLY A 246 10.13 25.31 -6.79
N ASP A 247 8.99 25.98 -6.90
CA ASP A 247 7.86 25.76 -5.99
C ASP A 247 7.02 24.59 -6.49
N SER A 248 6.98 23.52 -5.70
CA SER A 248 6.28 22.28 -6.01
C SER A 248 4.76 22.45 -6.19
N SER A 249 4.17 23.56 -5.71
CA SER A 249 2.76 23.90 -5.92
C SER A 249 2.46 24.48 -7.31
N THR A 250 3.50 24.87 -8.06
CA THR A 250 3.37 25.46 -9.41
C THR A 250 3.67 24.45 -10.53
N TYR A 251 3.97 23.21 -10.17
CA TYR A 251 4.27 22.16 -11.13
C TYR A 251 3.03 21.83 -11.97
N ASP A 252 3.25 21.50 -13.25
CA ASP A 252 2.19 20.90 -14.05
C ASP A 252 1.77 19.54 -13.48
N LYS A 253 0.56 19.08 -13.83
CA LYS A 253 -0.05 17.86 -13.30
C LYS A 253 0.88 16.64 -13.32
N LEU A 254 1.64 16.42 -14.40
CA LEU A 254 2.51 15.23 -14.50
C LEU A 254 3.79 15.38 -13.69
N ARG A 255 4.39 16.58 -13.67
CA ARG A 255 5.54 16.84 -12.80
C ARG A 255 5.16 16.78 -11.32
N ARG A 256 3.98 17.31 -10.95
CA ARG A 256 3.43 17.21 -9.60
C ARG A 256 3.18 15.75 -9.21
N GLY A 257 2.56 14.97 -10.09
CA GLY A 257 2.31 13.54 -9.85
C GLY A 257 3.59 12.74 -9.65
N ARG A 258 4.63 13.01 -10.46
CA ARG A 258 5.96 12.40 -10.28
C ARG A 258 6.59 12.79 -8.94
N TYR A 259 6.52 14.08 -8.58
CA TYR A 259 7.05 14.57 -7.31
C TYR A 259 6.39 13.90 -6.11
N LEU A 260 5.06 13.81 -6.13
CA LEU A 260 4.30 13.10 -5.10
C LEU A 260 4.70 11.63 -5.03
N ALA A 261 4.68 10.91 -6.16
CA ALA A 261 4.97 9.47 -6.21
C ALA A 261 6.40 9.12 -5.76
N ASN A 262 7.39 9.92 -6.17
CA ASN A 262 8.80 9.63 -5.95
C ASN A 262 9.30 10.18 -4.62
N ALA A 263 8.99 11.44 -4.33
CA ALA A 263 9.61 12.17 -3.25
C ALA A 263 8.78 12.18 -1.96
N LEU A 264 7.46 12.33 -2.03
CA LEU A 264 6.62 12.39 -0.83
C LEU A 264 6.07 11.02 -0.44
N GLU A 265 5.27 10.40 -1.31
CA GLU A 265 4.58 9.12 -1.06
C GLU A 265 5.47 7.90 -1.27
N HIS A 266 6.70 8.10 -1.79
CA HIS A 266 7.75 7.09 -1.98
C HIS A 266 7.23 5.74 -2.53
N CYS A 267 6.31 5.76 -3.50
CA CYS A 267 5.60 4.57 -3.99
C CYS A 267 6.56 3.46 -4.44
N GLY A 268 7.73 3.84 -4.99
CA GLY A 268 8.79 2.93 -5.39
C GLY A 268 9.39 2.10 -4.24
N THR A 269 9.36 2.61 -3.01
CA THR A 269 9.87 1.90 -1.82
C THR A 269 9.09 0.61 -1.55
N CYS A 270 7.82 0.54 -1.96
CA CYS A 270 7.03 -0.69 -1.86
C CYS A 270 6.88 -1.38 -3.22
N HIS A 271 6.54 -0.63 -4.26
CA HIS A 271 6.12 -1.18 -5.55
C HIS A 271 7.28 -1.44 -6.53
N THR A 272 8.55 -1.26 -6.17
CA THR A 272 9.70 -1.57 -7.03
C THR A 272 10.49 -2.75 -6.46
N PRO A 273 10.85 -3.76 -7.27
CA PRO A 273 11.63 -4.89 -6.77
C PRO A 273 13.05 -4.44 -6.41
N ARG A 274 13.63 -5.08 -5.40
CA ARG A 274 14.99 -4.76 -4.92
C ARG A 274 16.03 -5.78 -5.40
N ASN A 275 17.28 -5.35 -5.52
CA ASN A 275 18.42 -6.23 -5.76
C ASN A 275 18.95 -6.83 -4.44
N PHE A 276 19.99 -7.67 -4.51
CA PHE A 276 20.57 -8.33 -3.34
C PHE A 276 21.14 -7.37 -2.29
N MET A 277 21.39 -6.10 -2.64
CA MET A 277 21.83 -5.04 -1.73
C MET A 277 20.65 -4.23 -1.16
N LEU A 278 19.40 -4.69 -1.35
CA LEU A 278 18.17 -4.00 -0.95
C LEU A 278 17.96 -2.63 -1.62
N SER A 279 18.66 -2.35 -2.73
CA SER A 279 18.45 -1.16 -3.54
C SER A 279 17.42 -1.43 -4.64
N GLU A 280 16.59 -0.44 -4.95
CA GLU A 280 15.53 -0.51 -5.95
C GLU A 280 16.09 -0.75 -7.36
N LYS A 281 15.47 -1.67 -8.10
CA LYS A 281 15.74 -1.88 -9.52
C LYS A 281 14.99 -0.85 -10.35
N GLN A 282 15.66 0.25 -10.66
CA GLN A 282 15.07 1.39 -11.38
C GLN A 282 14.52 1.03 -12.79
N ASP A 283 15.05 -0.02 -13.41
CA ASP A 283 14.53 -0.57 -14.67
C ASP A 283 13.22 -1.38 -14.49
N HIS A 284 12.78 -1.59 -13.25
CA HIS A 284 11.54 -2.26 -12.85
C HIS A 284 10.65 -1.36 -11.97
N TYR A 285 10.77 -0.04 -12.14
CA TYR A 285 10.05 0.94 -11.35
C TYR A 285 8.52 0.67 -11.35
N LEU A 286 7.95 0.50 -10.15
CA LEU A 286 6.54 0.17 -9.88
C LEU A 286 6.03 -1.20 -10.38
N ALA A 287 6.94 -2.11 -10.76
CA ALA A 287 6.58 -3.44 -11.27
C ALA A 287 6.24 -4.49 -10.20
N GLY A 288 6.10 -4.10 -8.94
CA GLY A 288 5.77 -4.95 -7.80
C GLY A 288 6.99 -5.31 -6.94
N GLY A 289 6.77 -5.56 -5.65
CA GLY A 289 7.83 -5.80 -4.67
C GLY A 289 7.38 -6.63 -3.46
N SER A 290 8.25 -7.53 -3.00
CA SER A 290 8.03 -8.26 -1.74
C SER A 290 8.32 -7.36 -0.54
N LEU A 291 7.42 -7.39 0.44
CA LEU A 291 7.51 -6.72 1.74
C LEU A 291 7.58 -7.76 2.87
N GLY A 292 8.24 -8.90 2.62
CA GLY A 292 8.20 -10.05 3.53
C GLY A 292 6.88 -10.78 3.40
N ALA A 293 6.03 -10.71 4.43
CA ALA A 293 4.75 -11.42 4.45
C ALA A 293 3.68 -10.80 3.51
N TRP A 294 3.82 -9.52 3.18
CA TRP A 294 2.97 -8.83 2.21
C TRP A 294 3.68 -8.66 0.87
N TYR A 295 2.89 -8.50 -0.20
CA TYR A 295 3.40 -8.21 -1.53
C TYR A 295 2.75 -6.92 -2.07
N ALA A 296 3.58 -5.92 -2.39
CA ALA A 296 3.13 -4.73 -3.09
C ALA A 296 2.94 -5.08 -4.57
N PRO A 297 1.73 -5.00 -5.12
CA PRO A 297 1.47 -5.45 -6.48
C PRO A 297 2.13 -4.55 -7.53
N ASN A 298 2.26 -5.06 -8.75
CA ASN A 298 2.60 -4.22 -9.90
C ASN A 298 1.49 -3.17 -10.15
N ILE A 299 1.88 -1.90 -10.21
CA ILE A 299 0.97 -0.75 -10.45
C ILE A 299 1.34 0.02 -11.73
N THR A 300 2.14 -0.58 -12.60
CA THR A 300 2.40 -0.03 -13.94
C THR A 300 1.13 -0.06 -14.80
N SER A 301 1.19 0.58 -15.97
CA SER A 301 0.10 0.57 -16.95
C SER A 301 -0.10 -0.77 -17.69
N SER A 302 0.52 -1.87 -17.26
CA SER A 302 0.26 -3.22 -17.81
C SER A 302 -1.20 -3.61 -17.56
N LYS A 303 -1.84 -4.24 -18.56
CA LYS A 303 -3.24 -4.70 -18.49
C LYS A 303 -3.40 -6.11 -17.94
N THR A 304 -2.29 -6.81 -17.73
CA THR A 304 -2.24 -8.20 -17.27
C THR A 304 -1.70 -8.26 -15.86
N GLY A 305 -0.49 -7.74 -15.63
CA GLY A 305 0.12 -7.70 -14.30
C GLY A 305 -0.17 -6.42 -13.51
N GLY A 306 -0.38 -5.31 -14.21
CA GLY A 306 -0.52 -3.97 -13.63
C GLY A 306 -1.97 -3.50 -13.43
N ILE A 307 -2.15 -2.18 -13.39
CA ILE A 307 -3.45 -1.51 -13.24
C ILE A 307 -3.91 -0.82 -14.53
N GLY A 308 -3.43 -1.25 -15.69
CA GLY A 308 -3.72 -0.62 -16.99
C GLY A 308 -5.18 -0.65 -17.44
N ASN A 309 -6.04 -1.37 -16.72
CA ASN A 309 -7.50 -1.38 -16.93
C ASN A 309 -8.27 -0.49 -15.94
N TRP A 310 -7.56 0.19 -15.03
CA TRP A 310 -8.14 1.14 -14.09
C TRP A 310 -8.24 2.50 -14.76
N SER A 311 -9.35 3.20 -14.52
CA SER A 311 -9.46 4.60 -14.87
C SER A 311 -8.69 5.49 -13.89
N GLU A 312 -8.48 6.76 -14.25
CA GLU A 312 -7.93 7.74 -13.31
C GLU A 312 -8.83 7.86 -12.07
N ASP A 313 -10.15 7.87 -12.25
CA ASP A 313 -11.12 7.96 -11.17
C ASP A 313 -11.11 6.73 -10.25
N ASP A 314 -10.88 5.53 -10.79
CA ASP A 314 -10.72 4.31 -9.99
C ASP A 314 -9.49 4.43 -9.07
N LEU A 315 -8.36 4.91 -9.62
CA LEU A 315 -7.13 5.07 -8.84
C LEU A 315 -7.26 6.20 -7.81
N VAL A 316 -7.92 7.31 -8.15
CA VAL A 316 -8.24 8.38 -7.19
C VAL A 316 -9.15 7.86 -6.07
N ALA A 317 -10.18 7.08 -6.40
CA ALA A 317 -11.06 6.48 -5.39
C ALA A 317 -10.28 5.54 -4.46
N TYR A 318 -9.38 4.72 -5.01
CA TYR A 318 -8.52 3.83 -4.23
C TYR A 318 -7.58 4.61 -3.31
N LEU A 319 -6.88 5.63 -3.81
CA LEU A 319 -5.95 6.41 -2.98
C LEU A 319 -6.70 7.23 -1.92
N ARG A 320 -7.90 7.72 -2.23
CA ARG A 320 -8.72 8.51 -1.29
C ARG A 320 -9.33 7.66 -0.18
N THR A 321 -9.74 6.42 -0.48
CA THR A 321 -10.61 5.63 0.42
C THR A 321 -10.10 4.22 0.69
N GLY A 322 -9.12 3.76 -0.08
CA GLY A 322 -8.65 2.38 -0.12
C GLY A 322 -9.67 1.42 -0.72
N HIS A 323 -10.67 1.91 -1.44
CA HIS A 323 -11.77 1.09 -1.97
C HIS A 323 -12.07 1.45 -3.42
N VAL A 324 -12.24 0.42 -4.25
CA VAL A 324 -12.84 0.53 -5.59
C VAL A 324 -13.83 -0.61 -5.73
N SER A 325 -15.10 -0.25 -5.94
CA SER A 325 -16.20 -1.21 -5.98
C SER A 325 -16.02 -2.26 -7.06
N GLY A 326 -16.14 -3.53 -6.68
CA GLY A 326 -15.97 -4.66 -7.58
C GLY A 326 -14.56 -4.74 -8.19
N ARG A 327 -13.54 -4.25 -7.48
CA ARG A 327 -12.17 -4.23 -7.99
C ARG A 327 -11.11 -4.42 -6.90
N ALA A 328 -11.08 -3.59 -5.88
CA ALA A 328 -9.99 -3.61 -4.90
C ALA A 328 -10.37 -3.05 -3.53
N GLN A 329 -9.71 -3.58 -2.50
CA GLN A 329 -9.79 -3.11 -1.12
C GLN A 329 -8.38 -3.10 -0.52
N ALA A 330 -7.92 -1.94 -0.02
CA ALA A 330 -6.64 -1.80 0.65
C ALA A 330 -6.68 -2.48 2.03
N ALA A 331 -5.59 -3.17 2.35
CA ALA A 331 -5.32 -3.84 3.61
C ALA A 331 -3.80 -3.81 3.88
N GLY A 332 -3.39 -4.18 5.09
CA GLY A 332 -1.97 -4.23 5.47
C GLY A 332 -1.26 -2.88 5.23
N PRO A 333 0.01 -2.89 4.78
CA PRO A 333 0.80 -1.68 4.60
C PRO A 333 0.18 -0.65 3.65
N MET A 334 -0.51 -1.09 2.59
CA MET A 334 -1.22 -0.15 1.70
C MET A 334 -2.45 0.46 2.37
N GLY A 335 -3.10 -0.29 3.27
CA GLY A 335 -4.20 0.23 4.10
C GLY A 335 -3.72 1.36 5.03
N GLU A 336 -2.56 1.19 5.65
CA GLU A 336 -1.91 2.20 6.50
C GLU A 336 -1.52 3.44 5.70
N ALA A 337 -0.92 3.27 4.51
CA ALA A 337 -0.58 4.37 3.61
C ALA A 337 -1.82 5.17 3.15
N VAL A 338 -2.96 4.50 2.99
CA VAL A 338 -4.24 5.18 2.73
C VAL A 338 -4.71 5.95 3.95
N GLU A 339 -4.76 5.32 5.12
CA GLU A 339 -5.28 5.92 6.35
C GLU A 339 -4.46 7.11 6.84
N HIS A 340 -3.14 7.05 6.72
CA HIS A 340 -2.23 8.04 7.31
C HIS A 340 -1.68 9.07 6.30
N SER A 341 -1.70 8.78 5.00
CA SER A 341 -1.18 9.68 3.96
C SER A 341 -2.22 9.98 2.86
N THR A 342 -2.38 9.07 1.89
CA THR A 342 -3.03 9.39 0.61
C THR A 342 -4.50 9.85 0.74
N SER A 343 -5.23 9.41 1.76
CA SER A 343 -6.61 9.88 2.00
C SER A 343 -6.71 11.36 2.43
N HIS A 344 -5.60 11.97 2.86
CA HIS A 344 -5.50 13.38 3.26
C HIS A 344 -5.00 14.30 2.15
N LEU A 345 -4.62 13.73 0.99
CA LEU A 345 -4.20 14.52 -0.15
C LEU A 345 -5.34 15.35 -0.73
N THR A 346 -4.97 16.48 -1.32
CA THR A 346 -5.92 17.29 -2.10
C THR A 346 -6.41 16.52 -3.32
N ASP A 347 -7.60 16.88 -3.81
CA ASP A 347 -8.14 16.28 -5.04
C ASP A 347 -7.22 16.46 -6.24
N GLU A 348 -6.62 17.65 -6.38
CA GLU A 348 -5.65 17.95 -7.43
C GLU A 348 -4.41 17.02 -7.34
N ASP A 349 -3.87 16.82 -6.15
CA ASP A 349 -2.71 15.95 -5.94
C ASP A 349 -3.04 14.47 -6.18
N LEU A 350 -4.23 14.00 -5.80
CA LEU A 350 -4.68 12.64 -6.11
C LEU A 350 -4.80 12.41 -7.62
N HIS A 351 -5.39 13.38 -8.35
CA HIS A 351 -5.48 13.32 -9.80
C HIS A 351 -4.09 13.44 -10.46
N ALA A 352 -3.18 14.23 -9.92
CA ALA A 352 -1.80 14.33 -10.41
C ALA A 352 -1.04 13.00 -10.23
N LEU A 353 -1.12 12.41 -9.03
CA LEU A 353 -0.52 11.13 -8.69
C LEU A 353 -1.06 10.01 -9.59
N ALA A 354 -2.39 9.92 -9.74
CA ALA A 354 -3.03 8.94 -10.61
C ALA A 354 -2.61 9.10 -12.08
N ALA A 355 -2.59 10.34 -12.60
CA ALA A 355 -2.17 10.62 -13.97
C ALA A 355 -0.70 10.24 -14.22
N PHE A 356 0.18 10.43 -13.25
CA PHE A 356 1.57 10.01 -13.35
C PHE A 356 1.72 8.49 -13.34
N ILE A 357 1.12 7.79 -12.37
CA ILE A 357 1.20 6.33 -12.24
C ILE A 357 0.70 5.64 -13.51
N LEU A 358 -0.45 6.06 -14.05
CA LEU A 358 -1.01 5.51 -15.29
C LEU A 358 -0.17 5.80 -16.55
N LYS A 359 0.85 6.66 -16.46
CA LYS A 359 1.84 6.92 -17.52
C LYS A 359 3.13 6.14 -17.37
N VAL A 360 3.35 5.46 -16.24
CA VAL A 360 4.52 4.59 -16.05
C VAL A 360 4.46 3.45 -17.06
N ALA A 361 5.58 3.16 -17.71
CA ALA A 361 5.66 2.18 -18.79
C ALA A 361 5.15 0.81 -18.29
N PRO A 362 4.38 0.08 -19.11
CA PRO A 362 3.82 -1.19 -18.70
C PRO A 362 4.94 -2.20 -18.50
N MET A 363 4.87 -2.95 -17.41
CA MET A 363 5.71 -4.10 -17.15
C MET A 363 4.82 -5.27 -16.80
N ASP A 364 5.02 -6.40 -17.45
CA ASP A 364 4.28 -7.61 -17.14
C ASP A 364 4.90 -8.32 -15.94
N ASP A 365 4.08 -9.11 -15.25
CA ASP A 365 4.47 -9.84 -14.07
C ASP A 365 4.49 -11.36 -14.35
N ASP A 366 5.40 -12.07 -13.68
CA ASP A 366 5.58 -13.51 -13.87
C ASP A 366 4.46 -14.34 -13.22
N ALA A 367 3.78 -13.83 -12.20
CA ALA A 367 2.68 -14.54 -11.54
C ALA A 367 1.30 -14.08 -12.05
N ASP A 368 1.17 -12.81 -12.43
CA ASP A 368 -0.07 -12.20 -12.89
C ASP A 368 -0.08 -12.03 -14.43
N HIS A 369 -0.65 -13.02 -15.12
CA HIS A 369 -0.79 -13.00 -16.59
C HIS A 369 -2.14 -12.47 -17.09
N THR A 370 -3.06 -12.17 -16.18
CA THR A 370 -4.39 -11.62 -16.44
C THR A 370 -4.74 -10.60 -15.37
N ALA A 371 -5.55 -9.59 -15.72
CA ALA A 371 -5.97 -8.57 -14.78
C ALA A 371 -6.54 -9.19 -13.49
N ARG A 372 -5.95 -8.83 -12.34
CA ARG A 372 -6.27 -9.44 -11.04
C ARG A 372 -7.72 -9.23 -10.60
N ASP A 373 -8.34 -8.18 -11.10
CA ASP A 373 -9.72 -7.79 -10.83
C ASP A 373 -10.72 -8.25 -11.90
N GLY A 374 -10.28 -9.05 -12.88
CA GLY A 374 -11.13 -9.57 -13.95
C GLY A 374 -11.53 -11.04 -13.78
N SER A 375 -11.17 -11.66 -12.65
CA SER A 375 -11.30 -13.11 -12.41
C SER A 375 -12.48 -13.46 -11.50
N GLY A 376 -12.98 -14.68 -11.65
CA GLY A 376 -14.04 -15.24 -10.82
C GLY A 376 -15.45 -14.93 -11.27
N LYS A 377 -16.41 -15.54 -10.57
CA LYS A 377 -17.85 -15.30 -10.73
C LYS A 377 -18.56 -15.63 -9.42
N ALA A 378 -19.77 -15.11 -9.26
CA ALA A 378 -20.63 -15.53 -8.16
C ALA A 378 -20.84 -17.06 -8.18
N LEU A 379 -20.85 -17.66 -6.99
CA LEU A 379 -21.10 -19.09 -6.86
C LEU A 379 -22.58 -19.40 -7.14
N ASP A 380 -22.82 -20.45 -7.92
CA ASP A 380 -24.15 -21.07 -7.99
C ASP A 380 -24.33 -21.92 -6.74
N VAL A 381 -25.08 -21.40 -5.76
CA VAL A 381 -25.07 -21.83 -4.35
C VAL A 381 -25.48 -23.32 -4.22
N PRO A 382 -24.54 -24.24 -3.93
CA PRO A 382 -24.87 -25.63 -3.64
C PRO A 382 -25.40 -25.73 -2.20
N ASP A 383 -26.33 -26.64 -1.95
CA ASP A 383 -26.81 -26.90 -0.59
C ASP A 383 -25.79 -27.75 0.18
N ILE A 384 -24.72 -27.09 0.62
CA ILE A 384 -23.67 -27.63 1.50
C ILE A 384 -24.20 -27.92 2.92
N ARG A 385 -25.41 -27.43 3.25
CA ARG A 385 -26.09 -27.64 4.54
C ARG A 385 -27.00 -28.88 4.55
N THR A 386 -27.05 -29.65 3.45
CA THR A 386 -27.83 -30.90 3.36
C THR A 386 -27.32 -32.04 4.24
N LYS A 387 -26.04 -32.02 4.64
CA LYS A 387 -25.54 -32.96 5.66
C LYS A 387 -26.05 -32.47 7.01
N GLY A 388 -26.95 -33.22 7.63
CA GLY A 388 -27.60 -32.86 8.90
C GLY A 388 -26.63 -32.39 10.00
N PRO A 389 -27.15 -31.84 11.12
CA PRO A 389 -26.33 -31.15 12.13
C PRO A 389 -25.13 -32.00 12.54
N GLN A 390 -23.93 -31.48 12.25
CA GLN A 390 -22.68 -32.08 12.70
C GLN A 390 -22.54 -31.85 14.21
N ARG A 391 -21.99 -32.85 14.90
CA ARG A 391 -21.84 -32.84 16.35
C ARG A 391 -20.83 -31.74 16.74
N ILE A 392 -21.14 -30.95 17.79
CA ILE A 392 -20.30 -29.84 18.30
C ILE A 392 -18.87 -30.27 18.68
N ASP A 393 -18.64 -31.57 18.90
CA ASP A 393 -17.37 -32.17 19.28
C ASP A 393 -16.61 -32.84 18.13
N ASP A 394 -17.04 -32.64 16.87
CA ASP A 394 -16.19 -32.97 15.73
C ASP A 394 -15.05 -31.94 15.64
N LEU A 395 -13.85 -32.39 16.01
CA LEU A 395 -12.61 -31.61 15.95
C LEU A 395 -11.82 -31.87 14.66
N ALA A 396 -12.42 -32.54 13.67
CA ALA A 396 -11.79 -32.73 12.38
C ALA A 396 -11.63 -31.38 11.66
N GLU A 397 -10.53 -31.24 10.93
CA GLU A 397 -10.30 -30.08 10.08
C GLU A 397 -11.41 -30.00 9.02
N MET A 398 -12.02 -28.82 8.91
CA MET A 398 -13.07 -28.56 7.94
C MET A 398 -12.48 -28.38 6.54
N ASP A 399 -13.20 -28.80 5.50
CA ASP A 399 -12.81 -28.48 4.12
C ASP A 399 -13.10 -27.00 3.78
N GLY A 400 -12.51 -26.51 2.69
CA GLY A 400 -12.63 -25.11 2.27
C GLY A 400 -14.08 -24.58 2.15
N PRO A 401 -15.00 -25.29 1.47
CA PRO A 401 -16.41 -24.88 1.40
C PRO A 401 -17.10 -24.76 2.76
N HIS A 402 -16.90 -25.71 3.68
CA HIS A 402 -17.52 -25.64 5.01
C HIS A 402 -16.86 -24.54 5.86
N LEU A 403 -15.55 -24.33 5.73
CA LEU A 403 -14.86 -23.20 6.37
C LEU A 403 -15.44 -21.87 5.90
N TYR A 404 -15.69 -21.72 4.60
CA TYR A 404 -16.31 -20.52 4.03
C TYR A 404 -17.72 -20.28 4.57
N ASP A 405 -18.58 -21.30 4.59
CA ASP A 405 -19.95 -21.18 5.11
C ASP A 405 -19.96 -20.79 6.60
N ALA A 406 -19.09 -21.41 7.39
CA ALA A 406 -19.03 -21.21 8.83
C ALA A 406 -18.46 -19.84 9.22
N ASN A 407 -17.48 -19.31 8.46
CA ASN A 407 -16.69 -18.15 8.89
C ASN A 407 -16.81 -16.91 7.99
N CYS A 408 -17.17 -17.07 6.72
CA CYS A 408 -17.05 -16.00 5.71
C CYS A 408 -18.40 -15.60 5.10
N ALA A 409 -19.27 -16.58 4.81
CA ALA A 409 -20.50 -16.40 4.04
C ALA A 409 -21.51 -15.44 4.70
N ALA A 410 -21.47 -15.29 6.03
CA ALA A 410 -22.34 -14.36 6.76
C ALA A 410 -22.09 -12.89 6.36
N CYS A 411 -20.86 -12.55 5.99
CA CYS A 411 -20.46 -11.19 5.58
C CYS A 411 -20.28 -11.10 4.06
N HIS A 412 -19.55 -12.04 3.45
CA HIS A 412 -19.24 -12.02 2.01
C HIS A 412 -20.37 -12.60 1.14
N GLY A 413 -21.46 -13.06 1.75
CA GLY A 413 -22.56 -13.72 1.06
C GLY A 413 -22.23 -15.18 0.73
N ALA A 414 -23.26 -16.04 0.66
CA ALA A 414 -23.08 -17.44 0.26
C ALA A 414 -22.53 -17.57 -1.18
N ASP A 415 -22.78 -16.57 -2.02
CA ASP A 415 -22.33 -16.48 -3.41
C ASP A 415 -21.03 -15.69 -3.60
N GLY A 416 -20.46 -15.12 -2.52
CA GLY A 416 -19.24 -14.31 -2.55
C GLY A 416 -19.41 -12.87 -3.05
N ALA A 417 -20.64 -12.39 -3.24
CA ALA A 417 -20.91 -11.05 -3.80
C ALA A 417 -20.60 -9.87 -2.84
N GLY A 418 -20.42 -10.15 -1.55
CA GLY A 418 -20.28 -9.12 -0.53
C GLY A 418 -21.59 -8.40 -0.24
N THR A 419 -21.50 -7.22 0.40
CA THR A 419 -22.68 -6.41 0.71
C THR A 419 -23.04 -5.49 -0.45
N ARG A 420 -24.33 -5.10 -0.55
CA ARG A 420 -24.83 -4.22 -1.62
C ARG A 420 -24.19 -2.83 -1.63
N ASP A 421 -23.78 -2.35 -0.45
CA ASP A 421 -23.05 -1.10 -0.28
C ASP A 421 -21.53 -1.26 -0.44
N HIS A 422 -21.06 -2.47 -0.74
CA HIS A 422 -19.66 -2.85 -0.93
C HIS A 422 -18.76 -2.61 0.30
N TYR A 423 -19.33 -2.39 1.48
CA TYR A 423 -18.59 -2.36 2.74
C TYR A 423 -17.80 -3.67 2.95
N VAL A 424 -18.48 -4.80 2.76
CA VAL A 424 -17.81 -6.09 2.59
C VAL A 424 -17.59 -6.29 1.09
N PRO A 425 -16.34 -6.41 0.62
CA PRO A 425 -16.06 -6.50 -0.81
C PRO A 425 -16.54 -7.83 -1.40
N SER A 426 -16.87 -7.79 -2.69
CA SER A 426 -16.99 -8.99 -3.51
C SER A 426 -15.67 -9.75 -3.52
N LEU A 427 -15.76 -11.08 -3.48
CA LEU A 427 -14.62 -11.98 -3.58
C LEU A 427 -14.26 -12.32 -5.02
N PHE A 428 -15.20 -12.16 -5.96
CA PHE A 428 -14.90 -12.19 -7.40
C PHE A 428 -14.72 -10.76 -7.94
N ASN A 429 -14.03 -10.64 -9.07
CA ASN A 429 -13.55 -9.37 -9.60
C ASN A 429 -12.79 -8.56 -8.52
N ASN A 430 -11.91 -9.23 -7.79
CA ASN A 430 -11.20 -8.64 -6.67
C ASN A 430 -9.70 -8.86 -6.84
N SER A 431 -8.93 -7.77 -6.83
CA SER A 431 -7.50 -7.75 -7.11
C SER A 431 -6.63 -8.55 -6.11
N THR A 432 -7.17 -8.88 -4.94
CA THR A 432 -6.49 -9.71 -3.93
C THR A 432 -6.82 -11.19 -4.11
N VAL A 433 -8.08 -11.52 -4.41
CA VAL A 433 -8.51 -12.92 -4.62
C VAL A 433 -8.10 -13.44 -6.00
N GLY A 434 -8.10 -12.57 -7.00
CA GLY A 434 -7.66 -12.88 -8.36
C GLY A 434 -6.18 -12.62 -8.62
N ALA A 435 -5.36 -12.41 -7.59
CA ALA A 435 -3.91 -12.37 -7.75
C ALA A 435 -3.34 -13.78 -7.95
N GLY A 436 -2.27 -13.91 -8.74
CA GLY A 436 -1.49 -15.14 -8.90
C GLY A 436 -0.61 -15.46 -7.69
N ARG A 437 -0.43 -14.51 -6.77
CA ARG A 437 0.28 -14.68 -5.49
C ARG A 437 -0.70 -14.71 -4.32
N PRO A 438 -0.69 -15.76 -3.48
CA PRO A 438 -1.66 -15.90 -2.40
C PRO A 438 -1.32 -15.05 -1.16
N ASP A 439 -0.12 -14.47 -1.08
CA ASP A 439 0.45 -13.82 0.11
C ASP A 439 -0.51 -12.78 0.72
N ASN A 440 -1.03 -11.86 -0.09
CA ASN A 440 -1.94 -10.82 0.37
C ASN A 440 -3.29 -11.37 0.83
N LEU A 441 -3.81 -12.41 0.17
CA LEU A 441 -5.06 -13.05 0.58
C LEU A 441 -4.88 -13.80 1.91
N ILE A 442 -3.79 -14.56 2.04
CA ILE A 442 -3.42 -15.24 3.29
C ILE A 442 -3.29 -14.23 4.42
N MET A 443 -2.55 -13.14 4.21
CA MET A 443 -2.33 -12.12 5.23
C MET A 443 -3.60 -11.37 5.60
N THR A 444 -4.48 -11.10 4.63
CA THR A 444 -5.81 -10.51 4.90
C THR A 444 -6.66 -11.43 5.78
N ILE A 445 -6.62 -12.76 5.56
CA ILE A 445 -7.34 -13.73 6.41
C ILE A 445 -6.70 -13.83 7.80
N LEU A 446 -5.37 -13.88 7.88
CA LEU A 446 -4.66 -14.00 9.15
C LEU A 446 -4.85 -12.76 10.03
N LYS A 447 -4.60 -11.58 9.48
CA LYS A 447 -4.55 -10.30 10.22
C LYS A 447 -5.85 -9.52 10.21
N GLY A 448 -6.73 -9.83 9.27
CA GLY A 448 -7.94 -9.06 9.06
C GLY A 448 -7.64 -7.71 8.40
N VAL A 449 -8.63 -6.84 8.47
CA VAL A 449 -8.57 -5.45 8.02
C VAL A 449 -9.23 -4.62 9.10
N ASP A 450 -8.58 -3.55 9.54
CA ASP A 450 -9.19 -2.52 10.36
C ASP A 450 -8.50 -1.20 10.01
N ARG A 451 -9.20 -0.34 9.26
CA ARG A 451 -8.64 0.94 8.83
C ARG A 451 -9.72 1.99 8.61
N THR A 452 -9.34 3.25 8.76
CA THR A 452 -10.23 4.41 8.57
C THR A 452 -9.64 5.42 7.57
N ALA A 453 -10.36 5.68 6.48
CA ALA A 453 -10.03 6.72 5.51
C ALA A 453 -11.14 7.77 5.45
N GLY A 454 -10.95 8.87 6.18
CA GLY A 454 -11.97 9.91 6.34
C GLY A 454 -13.23 9.38 7.03
N LYS A 455 -14.33 9.23 6.27
CA LYS A 455 -15.60 8.67 6.78
C LYS A 455 -15.76 7.17 6.48
N ASN A 456 -14.85 6.58 5.72
CA ASN A 456 -14.94 5.19 5.31
C ASN A 456 -14.13 4.33 6.28
N HIS A 457 -14.82 3.46 6.98
CA HIS A 457 -14.19 2.41 7.78
C HIS A 457 -14.26 1.10 7.00
N ALA A 458 -13.23 0.27 7.11
CA ALA A 458 -13.23 -1.08 6.56
C ALA A 458 -12.81 -2.05 7.64
N PHE A 459 -13.62 -3.09 7.86
CA PHE A 459 -13.37 -4.08 8.90
C PHE A 459 -13.56 -5.51 8.40
N MET A 460 -12.59 -6.36 8.72
CA MET A 460 -12.66 -7.81 8.61
C MET A 460 -11.87 -8.39 9.78
N PRO A 461 -12.44 -9.30 10.59
CA PRO A 461 -11.68 -9.91 11.68
C PRO A 461 -10.54 -10.78 11.13
N GLY A 462 -9.39 -10.76 11.79
CA GLY A 462 -8.33 -11.72 11.53
C GLY A 462 -8.65 -13.09 12.15
N PHE A 463 -8.11 -14.16 11.58
CA PHE A 463 -8.31 -15.55 12.02
C PHE A 463 -7.05 -16.18 12.62
N ASP A 464 -6.07 -15.35 12.98
CA ASP A 464 -4.83 -15.79 13.62
C ASP A 464 -4.99 -16.15 15.12
N GLY A 465 -3.87 -16.45 15.79
CA GLY A 465 -3.85 -16.84 17.20
C GLY A 465 -4.32 -15.77 18.19
N GLN A 466 -4.39 -14.50 17.77
CA GLN A 466 -4.89 -13.37 18.56
C GLN A 466 -6.35 -13.02 18.23
N SER A 467 -6.99 -13.79 17.35
CA SER A 467 -8.36 -13.55 16.94
C SER A 467 -9.37 -13.63 18.10
N ASN A 468 -10.35 -12.73 18.05
CA ASN A 468 -11.56 -12.74 18.86
C ASN A 468 -12.69 -13.59 18.24
N VAL A 469 -12.49 -14.12 17.03
CA VAL A 469 -13.39 -15.07 16.35
C VAL A 469 -12.77 -16.47 16.33
N GLN A 470 -13.43 -17.43 15.67
CA GLN A 470 -12.92 -18.79 15.53
C GLN A 470 -11.50 -18.75 14.93
N ARG A 471 -10.55 -19.38 15.60
CA ARG A 471 -9.17 -19.48 15.11
C ARG A 471 -9.09 -20.60 14.10
N LEU A 472 -8.37 -20.37 13.01
CA LEU A 472 -8.14 -21.36 11.97
C LEU A 472 -6.69 -21.87 12.01
N SER A 473 -6.54 -23.18 11.89
CA SER A 473 -5.25 -23.85 11.76
C SER A 473 -4.56 -23.46 10.45
N ASP A 474 -3.26 -23.71 10.35
CA ASP A 474 -2.53 -23.49 9.09
C ASP A 474 -3.09 -24.33 7.94
N ALA A 475 -3.59 -25.54 8.23
CA ALA A 475 -4.22 -26.41 7.24
C ALA A 475 -5.60 -25.91 6.81
N GLU A 476 -6.41 -25.42 7.75
CA GLU A 476 -7.71 -24.83 7.46
C GLU A 476 -7.57 -23.57 6.61
N ILE A 477 -6.62 -22.68 6.92
CA ILE A 477 -6.39 -21.49 6.11
C ILE A 477 -5.90 -21.86 4.70
N ALA A 478 -5.01 -22.85 4.56
CA ALA A 478 -4.58 -23.33 3.25
C ALA A 478 -5.76 -23.88 2.43
N ALA A 479 -6.61 -24.71 3.04
CA ALA A 479 -7.82 -25.24 2.41
C ALA A 479 -8.81 -24.13 2.00
N LEU A 480 -9.01 -23.14 2.88
CA LEU A 480 -9.88 -21.99 2.62
C LEU A 480 -9.34 -21.14 1.47
N VAL A 481 -8.05 -20.80 1.46
CA VAL A 481 -7.43 -20.00 0.39
C VAL A 481 -7.55 -20.69 -0.95
N ASN A 482 -7.20 -21.97 -1.04
CA ASN A 482 -7.33 -22.74 -2.29
C ASN A 482 -8.79 -22.81 -2.77
N TYR A 483 -9.75 -22.94 -1.85
CA TYR A 483 -11.17 -22.87 -2.20
C TYR A 483 -11.57 -21.49 -2.74
N LEU A 484 -11.16 -20.41 -2.08
CA LEU A 484 -11.46 -19.03 -2.48
C LEU A 484 -10.88 -18.70 -3.85
N THR A 485 -9.62 -19.03 -4.10
CA THR A 485 -8.97 -18.71 -5.38
C THR A 485 -9.49 -19.59 -6.51
N THR A 486 -9.86 -20.85 -6.24
CA THR A 486 -10.50 -21.74 -7.22
C THR A 486 -11.92 -21.28 -7.58
N THR A 487 -12.67 -20.80 -6.58
CA THR A 487 -14.10 -20.48 -6.74
C THR A 487 -14.31 -19.06 -7.27
N PHE A 488 -13.58 -18.09 -6.71
CA PHE A 488 -13.77 -16.66 -6.94
C PHE A 488 -12.55 -15.98 -7.58
N GLY A 489 -11.42 -16.66 -7.73
CA GLY A 489 -10.17 -16.08 -8.21
C GLY A 489 -9.69 -16.67 -9.53
N THR A 490 -8.37 -16.81 -9.64
CA THR A 490 -7.64 -17.25 -10.84
C THR A 490 -7.48 -18.77 -10.96
N GLY A 491 -7.80 -19.54 -9.92
CA GLY A 491 -7.63 -20.99 -9.88
C GLY A 491 -7.02 -21.51 -8.58
N ASP A 492 -6.68 -22.80 -8.56
CA ASP A 492 -6.00 -23.43 -7.43
C ASP A 492 -4.52 -23.01 -7.41
N LEU A 493 -4.10 -22.31 -6.35
CA LEU A 493 -2.73 -21.85 -6.15
C LEU A 493 -1.88 -22.87 -5.37
N HIS A 494 -2.45 -24.02 -4.99
CA HIS A 494 -1.81 -25.10 -4.26
C HIS A 494 -1.11 -24.64 -2.97
N VAL A 495 -1.77 -23.73 -2.23
CA VAL A 495 -1.28 -23.22 -0.96
C VAL A 495 -1.15 -24.35 0.06
N THR A 496 -0.03 -24.40 0.77
CA THR A 496 0.26 -25.43 1.78
C THR A 496 0.22 -24.89 3.21
N PRO A 497 -0.01 -25.75 4.22
CA PRO A 497 0.05 -25.35 5.63
C PRO A 497 1.42 -24.76 6.02
N GLU A 498 2.51 -25.26 5.43
CA GLU A 498 3.87 -24.74 5.69
C GLU A 498 4.04 -23.30 5.22
N GLN A 499 3.43 -22.93 4.09
CA GLN A 499 3.42 -21.55 3.62
C GLN A 499 2.64 -20.63 4.56
N ILE A 500 1.46 -21.07 5.02
CA ILE A 500 0.68 -20.31 6.02
C ILE A 500 1.50 -20.12 7.30
N LYS A 501 2.15 -21.19 7.78
CA LYS A 501 3.00 -21.16 8.97
C LYS A 501 4.17 -20.19 8.82
N ALA A 502 4.81 -20.14 7.66
CA ALA A 502 5.90 -19.19 7.39
C ALA A 502 5.39 -17.75 7.48
N LEU A 503 4.33 -17.41 6.73
CA LEU A 503 3.74 -16.06 6.73
C LEU A 503 3.20 -15.65 8.11
N ARG A 504 2.64 -16.59 8.88
CA ARG A 504 2.15 -16.34 10.24
C ARG A 504 3.28 -15.95 11.20
N ASN A 505 4.48 -16.50 11.02
CA ASN A 505 5.65 -16.22 11.86
C ASN A 505 6.45 -15.00 11.39
N ASP A 506 6.43 -14.71 10.08
CA ASP A 506 7.10 -13.54 9.48
C ASP A 506 6.26 -12.25 9.56
N ALA A 507 5.00 -12.35 9.97
CA ALA A 507 4.17 -11.20 10.25
C ALA A 507 4.60 -10.51 11.55
N PRO A 508 4.81 -9.18 11.58
CA PRO A 508 5.02 -8.44 12.82
C PRO A 508 3.87 -8.77 13.79
N SER A 509 4.21 -9.23 15.00
CA SER A 509 3.20 -9.44 16.02
C SER A 509 2.72 -8.08 16.52
N GLU A 510 1.56 -7.61 16.04
CA GLU A 510 0.69 -6.74 16.83
C GLU A 510 0.48 -7.46 18.19
N THR A 511 1.04 -6.90 19.25
CA THR A 511 1.06 -7.44 20.64
C THR A 511 2.04 -8.58 20.93
N SER A 512 3.14 -8.24 21.60
CA SER A 512 3.92 -9.22 22.38
C SER A 512 3.47 -9.14 23.85
N PRO A 513 2.88 -10.18 24.45
CA PRO A 513 2.65 -10.21 25.88
C PRO A 513 3.99 -10.44 26.59
N ASN A 514 4.29 -9.50 27.47
CA ASN A 514 5.33 -9.51 28.49
C ASN A 514 5.60 -10.91 29.06
N LYS A 515 6.73 -11.53 28.68
CA LYS A 515 7.28 -12.71 29.36
C LYS A 515 8.37 -12.27 30.32
N ASN A 516 7.96 -11.82 31.50
CA ASN A 516 8.78 -11.93 32.69
C ASN A 516 8.77 -13.38 33.18
N LYS A 517 9.90 -14.08 33.01
CA LYS A 517 10.45 -15.00 34.01
C LYS A 517 11.92 -15.29 33.73
#